data_AF-A0A1S2MFR5-F1
#
_entry.id   AF-A0A1S2MFR5-F1
#
_cell.length_a   1.000
_cell.length_b   1.000
_cell.length_c   1.000
_cell.angle_alpha   90.00
_cell.angle_beta   90.00
_cell.angle_gamma   90.00
#
_symmetry.space_group_name_H-M   'P 1'
#
loop_
_entity.id
_entity.type
_entity.pdbx_description
1 polymer ?
#
loop_
_entity_poly.entity_id
_entity_poly.type
_entity_poly.pdbx_seq_one_letter_code
_entity_poly.pdbx_strand_id
1 'polypeptide(L)'
;MEKPSIQAKSTPYTLVHILVIFALLAVLIVSNLYIMIPLLGNVAETYLITPVEAGLSISVFSFFYAFGLIFFGPLSERFGLKETICSGLFVLIILMVVSFFTTNFMGFLIVRGLQGFFAASFAPVSFIYVLNVLSTRHRGIAIGVINTGFLSAGVIGQLLSSSINLIFTWKWIFLTLAFFYFLLLIYSIKQLPHPKKSDQFRSISSLIKLLVKLPLRSDLKRLYFITFTTLLAFVAYYTSLESLFQHTLSLSPQATLSVRAFGLIGLLLTIYSGKIASKIGFENTIILGLLLKLAGLTLSSITNIFFIGIGAIIFVGGISIIIPSLIQLIGEKGGKIRSLTISLYSFILLLGASFGSAISLFSNYYLQLFSLTILLICSLLVTILEKKE
;
A
#
# COMPACT_ATOMS: atom_id res chain seq x y z
N MET A 1 -39.33 1.93 20.61
CA MET A 1 -38.31 1.24 21.42
C MET A 1 -37.11 0.94 20.53
N GLU A 2 -36.11 1.84 20.52
CA GLU A 2 -34.83 1.61 19.84
C GLU A 2 -34.10 0.44 20.53
N LYS A 3 -33.74 -0.58 19.75
CA LYS A 3 -32.86 -1.66 20.23
C LYS A 3 -31.48 -1.07 20.52
N PRO A 4 -30.86 -1.38 21.68
CA PRO A 4 -29.56 -0.83 22.05
C PRO A 4 -28.48 -1.23 21.02
N SER A 5 -27.67 -0.25 20.67
CA SER A 5 -26.54 -0.37 19.75
C SER A 5 -25.51 -1.38 20.28
N ILE A 6 -25.56 -2.61 19.79
CA ILE A 6 -24.46 -3.56 19.97
C ILE A 6 -23.32 -3.09 19.05
N GLN A 7 -22.53 -2.12 19.52
CA GLN A 7 -21.10 -2.11 19.19
C GLN A 7 -20.61 -3.50 19.57
N ALA A 8 -20.13 -4.29 18.61
CA ALA A 8 -19.53 -5.58 18.92
C ALA A 8 -18.51 -5.32 20.05
N LYS A 9 -18.75 -5.88 21.24
CA LYS A 9 -17.75 -5.90 22.31
C LYS A 9 -16.53 -6.53 21.66
N SER A 10 -15.56 -5.72 21.28
CA SER A 10 -14.33 -6.19 20.65
C SER A 10 -13.60 -6.95 21.76
N THR A 11 -13.89 -8.24 21.88
CA THR A 11 -13.09 -9.09 22.77
C THR A 11 -11.63 -8.92 22.32
N PRO A 12 -10.66 -8.87 23.25
CA PRO A 12 -9.25 -8.70 22.92
C PRO A 12 -8.79 -9.68 21.84
N TYR A 13 -9.36 -10.89 21.87
CA TYR A 13 -9.15 -11.94 20.86
C TYR A 13 -9.53 -11.49 19.45
N THR A 14 -10.72 -10.93 19.22
CA THR A 14 -11.15 -10.50 17.87
C THR A 14 -10.21 -9.46 17.26
N LEU A 15 -9.68 -8.54 18.07
CA LEU A 15 -8.72 -7.53 17.61
C LEU A 15 -7.43 -8.18 17.11
N VAL A 16 -6.84 -9.10 17.88
CA VAL A 16 -5.59 -9.78 17.50
C VAL A 16 -5.76 -10.55 16.19
N HIS A 17 -6.88 -11.25 16.02
CA HIS A 17 -7.16 -11.99 14.78
C HIS A 17 -7.22 -11.04 13.57
N ILE A 18 -7.93 -9.91 13.68
CA ILE A 18 -8.00 -8.91 12.61
C ILE A 18 -6.60 -8.37 12.28
N LEU A 19 -5.81 -8.01 13.30
CA LEU A 19 -4.47 -7.48 13.11
C LEU A 19 -3.55 -8.48 12.40
N VAL A 20 -3.53 -9.74 12.84
CA VAL A 20 -2.68 -10.78 12.24
C VAL A 20 -3.10 -11.09 10.81
N ILE A 21 -4.41 -11.29 10.56
CA ILE A 21 -4.93 -11.58 9.22
C ILE A 21 -4.58 -10.42 8.27
N PHE A 22 -4.86 -9.19 8.68
CA PHE A 22 -4.64 -8.03 7.83
C PHE A 22 -3.16 -7.70 7.64
N ALA A 23 -2.29 -7.95 8.63
CA ALA A 23 -0.84 -7.84 8.46
C ALA A 23 -0.32 -8.79 7.37
N LEU A 24 -0.68 -10.07 7.48
CA LEU A 24 -0.20 -11.11 6.58
C LEU A 24 -0.77 -10.95 5.17
N LEU A 25 -2.06 -10.61 5.06
CA LEU A 25 -2.67 -10.31 3.77
C LEU A 25 -2.05 -9.07 3.12
N ALA A 26 -1.77 -8.02 3.90
CA ALA A 26 -1.13 -6.81 3.37
C ALA A 26 0.25 -7.11 2.78
N VAL A 27 1.08 -7.88 3.49
CA VAL A 27 2.39 -8.31 2.99
C VAL A 27 2.22 -9.15 1.72
N LEU A 28 1.49 -10.26 1.78
CA LEU A 28 1.49 -11.25 0.70
C LEU A 28 0.83 -10.73 -0.58
N ILE A 29 -0.31 -10.02 -0.47
CA ILE A 29 -1.03 -9.49 -1.64
C ILE A 29 -0.18 -8.49 -2.41
N VAL A 30 0.48 -7.56 -1.70
CA VAL A 30 1.34 -6.57 -2.35
C VAL A 30 2.68 -7.18 -2.77
N SER A 31 3.18 -8.21 -2.08
CA SER A 31 4.37 -8.94 -2.52
C SER A 31 4.16 -9.57 -3.90
N ASN A 32 2.94 -9.95 -4.28
CA ASN A 32 2.63 -10.43 -5.64
C ASN A 32 2.98 -9.43 -6.76
N LEU A 33 2.97 -8.13 -6.46
CA LEU A 33 3.45 -7.12 -7.40
C LEU A 33 4.98 -7.20 -7.55
N TYR A 34 5.68 -7.27 -6.42
CA TYR A 34 7.13 -7.12 -6.34
C TYR A 34 7.94 -8.40 -6.61
N ILE A 35 7.33 -9.59 -6.51
CA ILE A 35 7.99 -10.88 -6.78
C ILE A 35 8.54 -10.99 -8.21
N MET A 36 8.01 -10.21 -9.17
CA MET A 36 8.47 -10.25 -10.55
C MET A 36 9.80 -9.55 -10.76
N ILE A 37 10.16 -8.57 -9.92
CA ILE A 37 11.36 -7.74 -10.09
C ILE A 37 12.64 -8.60 -10.22
N PRO A 38 12.95 -9.51 -9.28
CA PRO A 38 14.15 -10.35 -9.40
C PRO A 38 13.99 -11.49 -10.42
N LEU A 39 12.77 -11.76 -10.91
CA LEU A 39 12.46 -12.88 -11.81
C LEU A 39 12.37 -12.47 -13.28
N LEU A 40 12.55 -11.18 -13.61
CA LEU A 40 12.39 -10.68 -14.99
C LEU A 40 13.29 -11.43 -15.99
N GLY A 41 14.52 -11.77 -15.61
CA GLY A 41 15.42 -12.57 -16.44
C GLY A 41 14.89 -13.99 -16.68
N ASN A 42 14.40 -14.66 -15.64
CA ASN A 42 13.83 -16.01 -15.76
C ASN A 42 12.56 -16.03 -16.61
N VAL A 43 11.71 -15.00 -16.50
CA VAL A 43 10.52 -14.82 -17.34
C VAL A 43 10.92 -14.63 -18.80
N ALA A 44 11.93 -13.79 -19.05
CA ALA A 44 12.47 -13.51 -20.38
C ALA A 44 12.99 -14.80 -21.07
N GLU A 45 13.79 -15.58 -20.36
CA GLU A 45 14.30 -16.88 -20.85
C GLU A 45 13.17 -17.88 -21.12
N THR A 46 12.20 -17.98 -20.20
CA THR A 46 11.11 -18.98 -20.30
C THR A 46 10.19 -18.74 -21.50
N TYR A 47 9.92 -17.46 -21.82
CA TYR A 47 9.01 -17.10 -22.90
C TYR A 47 9.70 -16.61 -24.17
N LEU A 48 11.04 -16.67 -24.22
CA LEU A 48 11.87 -16.23 -25.34
C LEU A 48 11.61 -14.76 -25.74
N ILE A 49 11.56 -13.89 -24.73
CA ILE A 49 11.35 -12.43 -24.87
C ILE A 49 12.49 -11.66 -24.19
N THR A 50 12.50 -10.35 -24.32
CA THR A 50 13.47 -9.49 -23.63
C THR A 50 13.08 -9.23 -22.15
N PRO A 51 14.03 -8.92 -21.26
CA PRO A 51 13.72 -8.50 -19.89
C PRO A 51 12.84 -7.25 -19.80
N VAL A 52 12.94 -6.36 -20.80
CA VAL A 52 12.10 -5.16 -20.92
C VAL A 52 10.65 -5.56 -21.17
N GLU A 53 10.40 -6.50 -22.09
CA GLU A 53 9.06 -7.03 -22.35
C GLU A 53 8.52 -7.80 -21.15
N ALA A 54 9.34 -8.59 -20.46
CA ALA A 54 8.96 -9.28 -19.21
C ALA A 54 8.46 -8.28 -18.14
N GLY A 55 8.99 -7.06 -18.14
CA GLY A 55 8.53 -5.95 -17.30
C GLY A 55 7.06 -5.57 -17.48
N LEU A 56 6.44 -5.87 -18.63
CA LEU A 56 5.00 -5.70 -18.86
C LEU A 56 4.15 -6.48 -17.84
N SER A 57 4.65 -7.59 -17.30
CA SER A 57 3.96 -8.36 -16.26
C SER A 57 3.74 -7.57 -14.95
N ILE A 58 4.63 -6.62 -14.64
CA ILE A 58 4.52 -5.72 -13.49
C ILE A 58 3.56 -4.57 -13.82
N SER A 59 3.72 -3.97 -15.02
CA SER A 59 2.89 -2.85 -15.47
C SER A 59 1.43 -3.24 -15.61
N VAL A 60 1.13 -4.38 -16.24
CA VAL A 60 -0.24 -4.91 -16.40
C VAL A 60 -0.85 -5.19 -15.03
N PHE A 61 -0.14 -5.87 -14.13
CA PHE A 61 -0.61 -6.10 -12.77
C PHE A 61 -0.96 -4.78 -12.06
N SER A 62 -0.05 -3.81 -12.09
CA SER A 62 -0.19 -2.54 -11.39
C SER A 62 -1.33 -1.69 -11.95
N PHE A 63 -1.49 -1.68 -13.27
CA PHE A 63 -2.59 -1.01 -13.96
C PHE A 63 -3.94 -1.56 -13.49
N PHE A 64 -4.16 -2.87 -13.63
CA PHE A 64 -5.42 -3.49 -13.22
C PHE A 64 -5.67 -3.42 -11.71
N TYR A 65 -4.60 -3.47 -10.89
CA TYR A 65 -4.68 -3.22 -9.45
C TYR A 65 -5.21 -1.81 -9.17
N ALA A 66 -4.71 -0.79 -9.86
CA ALA A 66 -5.20 0.58 -9.73
C ALA A 66 -6.70 0.70 -10.03
N PHE A 67 -7.18 0.09 -11.12
CA PHE A 67 -8.61 0.04 -11.41
C PHE A 67 -9.39 -0.64 -10.30
N GLY A 68 -8.95 -1.82 -9.86
CA GLY A 68 -9.60 -2.57 -8.80
C GLY A 68 -9.75 -1.75 -7.50
N LEU A 69 -8.77 -0.92 -7.13
CA LEU A 69 -8.81 -0.13 -5.89
C LEU A 69 -10.03 0.82 -5.84
N ILE A 70 -10.44 1.34 -7.01
CA ILE A 70 -11.63 2.19 -7.14
C ILE A 70 -12.92 1.37 -7.02
N PHE A 71 -12.95 0.17 -7.60
CA PHE A 71 -14.16 -0.64 -7.69
C PHE A 71 -14.51 -1.36 -6.38
N PHE A 72 -13.52 -1.92 -5.68
CA PHE A 72 -13.80 -2.86 -4.58
C PHE A 72 -14.35 -2.19 -3.30
N GLY A 73 -14.08 -0.91 -3.04
CA GLY A 73 -14.69 -0.20 -1.92
C GLY A 73 -16.21 -0.12 -2.04
N PRO A 74 -16.78 0.49 -3.09
CA PRO A 74 -18.22 0.51 -3.32
C PRO A 74 -18.83 -0.89 -3.46
N LEU A 75 -18.12 -1.82 -4.11
CA LEU A 75 -18.57 -3.20 -4.26
C LEU A 75 -18.76 -3.89 -2.91
N SER A 76 -17.88 -3.58 -1.95
CA SER A 76 -17.95 -4.12 -0.59
C SER A 76 -19.14 -3.65 0.23
N GLU A 77 -19.76 -2.51 -0.12
CA GLU A 77 -21.02 -2.08 0.50
C GLU A 77 -22.18 -3.01 0.12
N ARG A 78 -22.18 -3.52 -1.12
CA ARG A 78 -23.22 -4.43 -1.63
C ARG A 78 -23.07 -5.85 -1.10
N PHE A 79 -21.87 -6.41 -1.25
CA PHE A 79 -21.66 -7.83 -0.94
C PHE A 79 -21.31 -8.08 0.53
N GLY A 80 -20.76 -7.06 1.21
CA GLY A 80 -20.22 -7.15 2.56
C GLY A 80 -18.70 -7.11 2.56
N LEU A 81 -18.11 -6.52 3.60
CA LEU A 81 -16.66 -6.28 3.69
C LEU A 81 -15.87 -7.59 3.76
N LYS A 82 -16.31 -8.54 4.60
CA LYS A 82 -15.65 -9.84 4.76
C LYS A 82 -15.77 -10.69 3.50
N GLU A 83 -16.96 -10.74 2.92
CA GLU A 83 -17.28 -11.49 1.72
C GLU A 83 -16.47 -11.00 0.52
N THR A 84 -16.24 -9.68 0.43
CA THR A 84 -15.42 -9.09 -0.63
C THR A 84 -13.95 -9.50 -0.49
N ILE A 85 -13.38 -9.45 0.72
CA ILE A 85 -12.00 -9.90 0.97
C ILE A 85 -11.86 -11.40 0.67
N CYS A 86 -12.78 -12.22 1.18
CA CYS A 86 -12.71 -13.68 1.01
C CYS A 86 -12.91 -14.13 -0.44
N SER A 87 -13.86 -13.51 -1.16
CA SER A 87 -14.09 -13.84 -2.58
C SER A 87 -12.92 -13.41 -3.46
N GLY A 88 -12.33 -12.23 -3.20
CA GLY A 88 -11.11 -11.80 -3.87
C GLY A 88 -9.93 -12.75 -3.63
N LEU A 89 -9.73 -13.20 -2.39
CA LEU A 89 -8.71 -14.20 -2.06
C LEU A 89 -8.92 -15.54 -2.76
N PHE A 90 -10.16 -16.03 -2.79
CA PHE A 90 -10.50 -17.26 -3.50
C PHE A 90 -10.13 -17.19 -4.98
N VAL A 91 -10.51 -16.11 -5.65
CA VAL A 91 -10.18 -15.90 -7.06
C VAL A 91 -8.66 -15.76 -7.25
N LEU A 92 -7.96 -15.05 -6.36
CA LEU A 92 -6.50 -14.94 -6.41
C LEU A 92 -5.81 -16.31 -6.29
N ILE A 93 -6.27 -17.21 -5.42
CA ILE A 93 -5.70 -18.56 -5.30
C ILE A 93 -5.79 -19.28 -6.64
N ILE A 94 -6.96 -19.26 -7.29
CA ILE A 94 -7.15 -19.88 -8.61
C ILE A 94 -6.19 -19.26 -9.62
N LEU A 95 -6.15 -17.93 -9.69
CA LEU A 95 -5.28 -17.23 -10.64
C LEU A 95 -3.78 -17.49 -10.38
N MET A 96 -3.37 -17.70 -9.14
CA MET A 96 -2.01 -18.09 -8.80
C MET A 96 -1.68 -19.49 -9.31
N VAL A 97 -2.59 -20.45 -9.12
CA VAL A 97 -2.42 -21.81 -9.68
C VAL A 97 -2.38 -21.75 -11.21
N VAL A 98 -3.26 -20.97 -11.84
CA VAL A 98 -3.25 -20.80 -13.31
C VAL A 98 -1.93 -20.21 -13.80
N SER A 99 -1.35 -19.22 -13.10
CA SER A 99 -0.03 -18.65 -13.46
C SER A 99 1.11 -19.68 -13.49
N PHE A 100 1.03 -20.74 -12.68
CA PHE A 100 2.03 -21.81 -12.72
C PHE A 100 1.99 -22.57 -14.05
N PHE A 101 0.80 -22.78 -14.61
CA PHE A 101 0.57 -23.58 -15.82
C PHE A 101 0.60 -22.77 -17.11
N THR A 102 0.86 -21.45 -17.08
CA THR A 102 0.91 -20.66 -18.32
C THR A 102 2.10 -21.06 -19.18
N THR A 103 1.84 -21.31 -20.46
CA THR A 103 2.84 -21.75 -21.45
C THR A 103 3.25 -20.66 -22.43
N ASN A 104 2.46 -19.59 -22.56
CA ASN A 104 2.78 -18.44 -23.40
C ASN A 104 2.68 -17.13 -22.63
N PHE A 105 3.40 -16.11 -23.10
CA PHE A 105 3.52 -14.83 -22.40
C PHE A 105 2.21 -14.04 -22.37
N MET A 106 1.41 -14.06 -23.44
CA MET A 106 0.15 -13.32 -23.48
C MET A 106 -0.87 -13.85 -22.47
N GLY A 107 -1.01 -15.18 -22.38
CA GLY A 107 -1.83 -15.83 -21.35
C GLY A 107 -1.34 -15.49 -19.95
N PHE A 108 -0.02 -15.46 -19.74
CA PHE A 108 0.57 -15.02 -18.49
C PHE A 108 0.21 -13.55 -18.16
N LEU A 109 0.29 -12.63 -19.12
CA LEU A 109 -0.11 -11.22 -18.92
C LEU A 109 -1.60 -11.06 -18.57
N ILE A 110 -2.49 -11.82 -19.22
CA ILE A 110 -3.93 -11.80 -18.90
C ILE A 110 -4.15 -12.20 -17.43
N VAL A 111 -3.52 -13.30 -17.01
CA VAL A 111 -3.61 -13.77 -15.61
C VAL A 111 -3.02 -12.75 -14.66
N ARG A 112 -1.89 -12.10 -15.00
CA ARG A 112 -1.30 -11.00 -14.20
C ARG A 112 -2.26 -9.82 -14.06
N GLY A 113 -2.96 -9.43 -15.12
CA GLY A 113 -3.97 -8.38 -15.07
C GLY A 113 -5.13 -8.73 -14.14
N LEU A 114 -5.66 -9.96 -14.25
CA LEU A 114 -6.71 -10.45 -13.35
C LEU A 114 -6.22 -10.51 -11.90
N GLN A 115 -4.99 -10.97 -11.66
CA GLN A 115 -4.40 -10.99 -10.31
C GLN A 115 -4.30 -9.57 -9.74
N GLY A 116 -3.87 -8.60 -10.55
CA GLY A 116 -3.85 -7.19 -10.16
C GLY A 116 -5.24 -6.71 -9.76
N PHE A 117 -6.23 -6.92 -10.61
CA PHE A 117 -7.61 -6.50 -10.32
C PHE A 117 -8.14 -7.09 -9.00
N PHE A 118 -8.06 -8.41 -8.82
CA PHE A 118 -8.57 -9.07 -7.62
C PHE A 118 -7.71 -8.86 -6.36
N ALA A 119 -6.42 -8.56 -6.49
CA ALA A 119 -5.57 -8.12 -5.37
C ALA A 119 -6.11 -6.85 -4.72
N ALA A 120 -6.74 -5.96 -5.49
CA ALA A 120 -7.31 -4.72 -4.99
C ALA A 120 -8.56 -4.90 -4.13
N SER A 121 -9.12 -6.11 -4.05
CA SER A 121 -10.23 -6.45 -3.15
C SER A 121 -9.90 -6.30 -1.67
N PHE A 122 -8.62 -6.27 -1.32
CA PHE A 122 -8.17 -6.19 0.06
C PHE A 122 -7.97 -4.75 0.53
N ALA A 123 -7.08 -3.96 -0.10
CA ALA A 123 -6.57 -2.72 0.49
C ALA A 123 -7.63 -1.68 0.92
N PRO A 124 -8.55 -1.21 0.06
CA PRO A 124 -9.56 -0.24 0.46
C PRO A 124 -10.58 -0.87 1.42
N VAL A 125 -10.95 -2.13 1.19
CA VAL A 125 -11.94 -2.85 1.99
C VAL A 125 -11.43 -3.12 3.40
N SER A 126 -10.14 -3.42 3.58
CA SER A 126 -9.52 -3.60 4.91
C SER A 126 -9.55 -2.32 5.73
N PHE A 127 -9.30 -1.17 5.11
CA PHE A 127 -9.42 0.12 5.80
C PHE A 127 -10.87 0.42 6.18
N ILE A 128 -11.83 0.22 5.27
CA ILE A 128 -13.26 0.40 5.59
C ILE A 128 -13.68 -0.57 6.71
N TYR A 129 -13.23 -1.82 6.66
CA TYR A 129 -13.47 -2.84 7.68
C TYR A 129 -12.97 -2.40 9.05
N VAL A 130 -11.69 -2.00 9.15
CA VAL A 130 -11.11 -1.49 10.41
C VAL A 130 -11.93 -0.34 10.94
N LEU A 131 -12.29 0.59 10.07
CA LEU A 131 -12.98 1.78 10.51
C LEU A 131 -14.45 1.54 10.90
N ASN A 132 -15.09 0.47 10.43
CA ASN A 132 -16.47 0.11 10.77
C ASN A 132 -16.55 -0.87 11.96
N VAL A 133 -15.56 -1.74 12.13
CA VAL A 133 -15.57 -2.82 13.14
C VAL A 133 -14.81 -2.42 14.39
N LEU A 134 -13.71 -1.68 14.28
CA LEU A 134 -12.87 -1.33 15.43
C LEU A 134 -13.24 0.03 16.02
N SER A 135 -13.13 0.12 17.35
CA SER A 135 -13.27 1.37 18.09
C SER A 135 -12.15 2.34 17.73
N THR A 136 -12.42 3.65 17.83
CA THR A 136 -11.49 4.72 17.42
C THR A 136 -10.10 4.56 18.02
N ARG A 137 -10.00 4.05 19.26
CA ARG A 137 -8.73 3.76 19.94
C ARG A 137 -7.83 2.75 19.20
N HIS A 138 -8.41 1.76 18.53
CA HIS A 138 -7.66 0.68 17.88
C HIS A 138 -7.46 0.87 16.38
N ARG A 139 -8.20 1.81 15.75
CA ARG A 139 -8.12 2.08 14.31
C ARG A 139 -6.71 2.45 13.86
N GLY A 140 -6.02 3.32 14.61
CA GLY A 140 -4.66 3.76 14.28
C GLY A 140 -3.66 2.60 14.21
N ILE A 141 -3.67 1.72 15.21
CA ILE A 141 -2.79 0.53 15.22
C ILE A 141 -3.15 -0.41 14.07
N ALA A 142 -4.43 -0.67 13.83
CA ALA A 142 -4.85 -1.61 12.79
C ALA A 142 -4.57 -1.12 11.36
N ILE A 143 -4.91 0.12 11.04
CA ILE A 143 -4.54 0.77 9.76
C ILE A 143 -3.03 0.79 9.62
N GLY A 144 -2.36 1.07 10.73
CA GLY A 144 -0.94 1.03 10.83
C GLY A 144 -0.32 -0.32 10.43
N VAL A 145 -0.75 -1.40 11.09
CA VAL A 145 -0.26 -2.75 10.81
C VAL A 145 -0.49 -3.15 9.33
N ILE A 146 -1.63 -2.79 8.75
CA ILE A 146 -1.89 -2.96 7.30
C ILE A 146 -0.82 -2.22 6.49
N ASN A 147 -0.58 -0.95 6.80
CA ASN A 147 0.38 -0.12 6.08
C ASN A 147 1.83 -0.62 6.22
N THR A 148 2.23 -1.06 7.43
CA THR A 148 3.51 -1.73 7.66
C THR A 148 3.64 -2.97 6.76
N GLY A 149 2.58 -3.75 6.63
CA GLY A 149 2.54 -4.89 5.70
C GLY A 149 2.77 -4.46 4.25
N PHE A 150 2.07 -3.43 3.77
CA PHE A 150 2.24 -2.93 2.40
C PHE A 150 3.64 -2.38 2.11
N LEU A 151 4.23 -1.63 3.04
CA LEU A 151 5.56 -1.03 2.86
C LEU A 151 6.68 -2.07 2.94
N SER A 152 6.51 -3.13 3.75
CA SER A 152 7.47 -4.24 3.84
C SER A 152 7.35 -5.26 2.71
N ALA A 153 6.19 -5.34 2.04
CA ALA A 153 5.91 -6.28 0.97
C ALA A 153 6.92 -6.23 -0.19
N GLY A 154 7.47 -5.06 -0.49
CA GLY A 154 8.47 -4.87 -1.54
C GLY A 154 9.78 -5.61 -1.28
N VAL A 155 10.27 -5.56 -0.04
CA VAL A 155 11.50 -6.27 0.37
C VAL A 155 11.19 -7.75 0.55
N ILE A 156 10.12 -8.08 1.27
CA ILE A 156 9.75 -9.46 1.58
C ILE A 156 9.44 -10.25 0.29
N GLY A 157 8.71 -9.65 -0.65
CA GLY A 157 8.35 -10.32 -1.91
C GLY A 157 9.55 -10.65 -2.78
N GLN A 158 10.52 -9.73 -2.87
CA GLN A 158 11.77 -9.96 -3.61
C GLN A 158 12.62 -11.05 -2.95
N LEU A 159 12.76 -11.02 -1.61
CA LEU A 159 13.48 -12.07 -0.89
C LEU A 159 12.82 -13.46 -1.06
N LEU A 160 11.49 -13.53 -0.97
CA LEU A 160 10.75 -14.78 -1.16
C LEU A 160 10.94 -15.33 -2.59
N SER A 161 10.77 -14.49 -3.61
CA SER A 161 10.92 -14.91 -5.01
C SER A 161 12.35 -15.34 -5.36
N SER A 162 13.35 -14.57 -4.94
CA SER A 162 14.76 -14.96 -5.12
C SER A 162 15.09 -16.27 -4.42
N SER A 163 14.62 -16.47 -3.17
CA SER A 163 14.92 -17.70 -2.41
C SER A 163 14.29 -18.94 -3.06
N ILE A 164 13.03 -18.83 -3.52
CA ILE A 164 12.36 -19.95 -4.19
C ILE A 164 13.05 -20.28 -5.52
N ASN A 165 13.46 -19.26 -6.27
CA ASN A 165 14.14 -19.44 -7.57
C ASN A 165 15.51 -20.13 -7.46
N LEU A 166 16.15 -20.11 -6.29
CA LEU A 166 17.41 -20.83 -6.06
C LEU A 166 17.22 -22.34 -5.89
N ILE A 167 16.06 -22.77 -5.40
CA ILE A 167 15.78 -24.18 -5.06
C ILE A 167 14.89 -24.83 -6.12
N PHE A 168 13.94 -24.06 -6.63
CA PHE A 168 12.93 -24.47 -7.59
C PHE A 168 12.90 -23.50 -8.78
N THR A 169 12.14 -23.82 -9.84
CA THR A 169 11.91 -22.86 -10.92
C THR A 169 11.09 -21.67 -10.43
N TRP A 170 11.31 -20.49 -11.03
CA TRP A 170 10.63 -19.25 -10.66
C TRP A 170 9.10 -19.37 -10.55
N LYS A 171 8.46 -20.24 -11.35
CA LYS A 171 7.01 -20.44 -11.35
C LYS A 171 6.48 -20.95 -10.01
N TRP A 172 7.28 -21.67 -9.21
CA TRP A 172 6.86 -22.18 -7.90
C TRP A 172 6.49 -21.09 -6.88
N ILE A 173 6.91 -19.84 -7.11
CA ILE A 173 6.47 -18.71 -6.29
C ILE A 173 4.94 -18.56 -6.28
N PHE A 174 4.27 -18.86 -7.40
CA PHE A 174 2.83 -18.72 -7.50
C PHE A 174 2.09 -19.78 -6.69
N LEU A 175 2.53 -21.04 -6.76
CA LEU A 175 1.95 -22.10 -5.93
C LEU A 175 2.19 -21.85 -4.44
N THR A 176 3.36 -21.32 -4.10
CA THR A 176 3.69 -20.97 -2.71
C THR A 176 2.79 -19.85 -2.19
N LEU A 177 2.57 -18.78 -2.96
CA LEU A 177 1.63 -17.72 -2.58
C LEU A 177 0.18 -18.23 -2.56
N ALA A 178 -0.21 -19.10 -3.50
CA ALA A 178 -1.53 -19.73 -3.50
C ALA A 178 -1.79 -20.51 -2.21
N PHE A 179 -0.80 -21.26 -1.73
CA PHE A 179 -0.88 -22.00 -0.47
C PHE A 179 -1.08 -21.06 0.73
N PHE A 180 -0.29 -19.98 0.84
CA PHE A 180 -0.47 -19.02 1.93
C PHE A 180 -1.80 -18.27 1.86
N TYR A 181 -2.26 -17.89 0.66
CA TYR A 181 -3.59 -17.32 0.48
C TYR A 181 -4.70 -18.28 0.88
N PHE A 182 -4.57 -19.57 0.59
CA PHE A 182 -5.53 -20.58 0.99
C PHE A 182 -5.63 -20.70 2.52
N LEU A 183 -4.49 -20.74 3.23
CA LEU A 183 -4.48 -20.74 4.70
C LEU A 183 -5.14 -19.48 5.27
N LEU A 184 -4.82 -18.31 4.71
CA LEU A 184 -5.40 -17.04 5.15
C LEU A 184 -6.87 -16.91 4.78
N LEU A 185 -7.33 -17.50 3.68
CA LEU A 185 -8.74 -17.55 3.31
C LEU A 185 -9.53 -18.34 4.36
N ILE A 186 -9.08 -19.55 4.70
CA ILE A 186 -9.73 -20.36 5.74
C ILE A 186 -9.76 -19.61 7.08
N TYR A 187 -8.63 -19.01 7.45
CA TYR A 187 -8.53 -18.26 8.71
C TYR A 187 -9.44 -17.03 8.72
N SER A 188 -9.53 -16.30 7.59
CA SER A 188 -10.42 -15.14 7.41
C SER A 188 -11.89 -15.53 7.50
N ILE A 189 -12.29 -16.63 6.86
CA ILE A 189 -13.68 -17.13 6.91
C ILE A 189 -14.07 -17.48 8.35
N LYS A 190 -13.18 -18.13 9.10
CA LYS A 190 -13.48 -18.55 10.48
C LYS A 190 -13.48 -17.40 11.48
N GLN A 191 -12.57 -16.44 11.34
CA GLN A 191 -12.24 -15.52 12.44
C GLN A 191 -12.64 -14.06 12.21
N LEU A 192 -12.84 -13.62 10.97
CA LEU A 192 -13.31 -12.26 10.74
C LEU A 192 -14.80 -12.14 11.12
N PRO A 193 -15.18 -11.16 11.95
CA PRO A 193 -16.57 -10.78 12.12
C PRO A 193 -17.28 -10.45 10.80
N HIS A 194 -18.61 -10.61 10.79
CA HIS A 194 -19.46 -10.07 9.73
C HIS A 194 -19.95 -8.67 10.15
N PRO A 195 -19.34 -7.57 9.64
CA PRO A 195 -19.90 -6.24 9.85
C PRO A 195 -21.29 -6.14 9.22
N LYS A 196 -22.16 -5.31 9.81
CA LYS A 196 -23.48 -5.03 9.22
C LYS A 196 -23.30 -4.51 7.80
N LYS A 197 -24.09 -5.04 6.88
CA LYS A 197 -24.14 -4.55 5.50
C LYS A 197 -24.68 -3.12 5.50
N SER A 198 -24.13 -2.32 4.60
CA SER A 198 -24.67 -0.99 4.30
C SER A 198 -25.89 -1.16 3.41
N ASP A 199 -27.04 -0.63 3.82
CA ASP A 199 -28.25 -0.62 2.98
C ASP A 199 -28.20 0.42 1.85
N GLN A 200 -27.11 1.18 1.73
CA GLN A 200 -27.01 2.34 0.83
C GLN A 200 -26.28 2.02 -0.48
N PHE A 201 -26.72 0.98 -1.21
CA PHE A 201 -26.16 0.69 -2.52
C PHE A 201 -26.49 1.80 -3.53
N ARG A 202 -25.46 2.37 -4.16
CA ARG A 202 -25.60 3.43 -5.15
C ARG A 202 -25.41 2.88 -6.56
N SER A 203 -26.15 3.43 -7.52
CA SER A 203 -26.00 3.08 -8.94
C SER A 203 -24.57 3.40 -9.44
N ILE A 204 -24.04 2.56 -10.32
CA ILE A 204 -22.69 2.69 -10.92
C ILE A 204 -22.51 4.08 -11.57
N SER A 205 -23.53 4.59 -12.26
CA SER A 205 -23.48 5.93 -12.87
C SER A 205 -23.27 7.04 -11.84
N SER A 206 -23.91 6.92 -10.68
CA SER A 206 -23.74 7.89 -9.58
C SER A 206 -22.36 7.79 -8.92
N LEU A 207 -21.79 6.58 -8.84
CA LEU A 207 -20.44 6.36 -8.32
C LEU A 207 -19.39 7.01 -9.23
N ILE A 208 -19.51 6.86 -10.55
CA ILE A 208 -18.59 7.48 -11.52
C ILE A 208 -18.66 9.01 -11.42
N LYS A 209 -19.87 9.60 -11.36
CA LYS A 209 -20.04 11.06 -11.20
C LYS A 209 -19.41 11.57 -9.90
N LEU A 210 -19.52 10.81 -8.82
CA LEU A 210 -18.91 11.16 -7.53
C LEU A 210 -17.38 11.03 -7.60
N LEU A 211 -16.84 9.99 -8.21
CA LEU A 211 -15.39 9.78 -8.35
C LEU A 211 -14.68 10.96 -9.02
N VAL A 212 -15.28 11.54 -10.05
CA VAL A 212 -14.69 12.69 -10.76
C VAL A 212 -14.71 13.96 -9.90
N LYS A 213 -15.76 14.15 -9.08
CA LYS A 213 -15.92 15.37 -8.26
C LYS A 213 -15.19 15.29 -6.91
N LEU A 214 -14.97 14.09 -6.38
CA LEU A 214 -14.41 13.88 -5.04
C LEU A 214 -13.00 14.45 -4.83
N PRO A 215 -12.05 14.30 -5.77
CA PRO A 215 -10.72 14.90 -5.64
C PRO A 215 -10.75 16.42 -5.49
N LEU A 216 -11.79 17.07 -5.99
CA LEU A 216 -11.93 18.53 -6.02
C LEU A 216 -12.82 19.07 -4.88
N ARG A 217 -13.34 18.20 -4.01
CA ARG A 217 -14.14 18.63 -2.86
C ARG A 217 -13.26 19.42 -1.89
N SER A 218 -13.68 20.62 -1.50
CA SER A 218 -12.85 21.58 -0.76
C SER A 218 -12.22 21.02 0.52
N ASP A 219 -12.91 20.11 1.20
CA ASP A 219 -12.47 19.49 2.45
C ASP A 219 -11.58 18.24 2.26
N LEU A 220 -11.54 17.66 1.04
CA LEU A 220 -10.78 16.45 0.71
C LEU A 220 -9.60 16.70 -0.23
N LYS A 221 -9.65 17.74 -1.08
CA LYS A 221 -8.64 18.04 -2.11
C LYS A 221 -7.21 18.02 -1.56
N ARG A 222 -7.02 18.60 -0.38
CA ARG A 222 -5.74 18.66 0.32
C ARG A 222 -5.29 17.30 0.82
N LEU A 223 -6.20 16.53 1.43
CA LEU A 223 -5.87 15.21 1.94
C LEU A 223 -5.46 14.27 0.80
N TYR A 224 -6.11 14.39 -0.36
CA TYR A 224 -5.72 13.66 -1.57
C TYR A 224 -4.41 14.16 -2.17
N PHE A 225 -4.14 15.45 -2.16
CA PHE A 225 -2.84 15.99 -2.56
C PHE A 225 -1.70 15.43 -1.69
N ILE A 226 -1.86 15.46 -0.36
CA ILE A 226 -0.88 14.88 0.57
C ILE A 226 -0.76 13.36 0.39
N THR A 227 -1.87 12.67 0.11
CA THR A 227 -1.87 11.24 -0.22
C THR A 227 -0.99 10.95 -1.44
N PHE A 228 -1.21 11.69 -2.52
CA PHE A 228 -0.45 11.57 -3.76
C PHE A 228 1.05 11.79 -3.53
N THR A 229 1.42 12.90 -2.87
CA THR A 229 2.83 13.23 -2.61
C THR A 229 3.49 12.29 -1.61
N THR A 230 2.71 11.65 -0.73
CA THR A 230 3.25 10.76 0.31
C THR A 230 3.94 9.54 -0.30
N LEU A 231 3.24 8.79 -1.16
CA LEU A 231 3.82 7.58 -1.78
C LEU A 231 4.70 7.92 -2.99
N LEU A 232 4.45 9.04 -3.68
CA LEU A 232 5.37 9.57 -4.69
C LEU A 232 6.75 9.79 -4.11
N ALA A 233 6.84 10.56 -3.02
CA ALA A 233 8.12 10.84 -2.38
C ALA A 233 8.78 9.56 -1.85
N PHE A 234 8.01 8.55 -1.44
CA PHE A 234 8.55 7.26 -1.02
C PHE A 234 9.23 6.51 -2.15
N VAL A 235 8.54 6.32 -3.28
CA VAL A 235 9.11 5.62 -4.44
C VAL A 235 10.31 6.40 -4.96
N ALA A 236 10.17 7.71 -5.13
CA ALA A 236 11.22 8.58 -5.60
C ALA A 236 12.48 8.53 -4.70
N TYR A 237 12.32 8.59 -3.37
CA TYR A 237 13.43 8.48 -2.42
C TYR A 237 14.19 7.17 -2.59
N TYR A 238 13.48 6.03 -2.67
CA TYR A 238 14.14 4.74 -2.85
C TYR A 238 14.73 4.51 -4.24
N THR A 239 14.16 5.11 -5.28
CA THR A 239 14.79 5.14 -6.61
C THR A 239 16.05 5.99 -6.62
N SER A 240 16.07 7.10 -5.86
CA SER A 240 17.26 7.93 -5.70
C SER A 240 18.37 7.20 -4.95
N LEU A 241 18.02 6.48 -3.88
CA LEU A 241 18.98 5.64 -3.17
C LEU A 241 19.53 4.52 -4.06
N GLU A 242 18.70 3.88 -4.89
CA GLU A 242 19.17 2.87 -5.85
C GLU A 242 20.21 3.45 -6.80
N SER A 243 19.90 4.60 -7.40
CA SER A 243 20.79 5.29 -8.32
C SER A 243 22.13 5.63 -7.66
N LEU A 244 22.11 6.11 -6.41
CA LEU A 244 23.33 6.40 -5.64
C LEU A 244 24.14 5.13 -5.37
N PHE A 245 23.48 4.06 -4.94
CA PHE A 245 24.15 2.81 -4.56
C PHE A 245 24.76 2.10 -5.75
N GLN A 246 24.08 2.08 -6.89
CA GLN A 246 24.57 1.43 -8.11
C GLN A 246 25.64 2.26 -8.81
N HIS A 247 25.40 3.56 -9.04
CA HIS A 247 26.29 4.36 -9.89
C HIS A 247 27.42 5.07 -9.15
N THR A 248 27.23 5.41 -7.87
CA THR A 248 28.23 6.18 -7.10
C THR A 248 28.98 5.30 -6.11
N LEU A 249 28.26 4.49 -5.32
CA LEU A 249 28.86 3.65 -4.29
C LEU A 249 29.21 2.23 -4.79
N SER A 250 28.83 1.86 -6.02
CA SER A 250 29.08 0.56 -6.65
C SER A 250 28.76 -0.64 -5.73
N LEU A 251 27.69 -0.53 -4.95
CA LEU A 251 27.27 -1.58 -4.02
C LEU A 251 26.63 -2.74 -4.79
N SER A 252 26.82 -3.96 -4.27
CA SER A 252 26.13 -5.12 -4.82
C SER A 252 24.60 -4.99 -4.64
N PRO A 253 23.79 -5.65 -5.49
CA PRO A 253 22.33 -5.65 -5.35
C PRO A 253 21.87 -6.15 -3.96
N GLN A 254 22.60 -7.10 -3.37
CA GLN A 254 22.32 -7.64 -2.03
C GLN A 254 22.59 -6.61 -0.93
N ALA A 255 23.69 -5.85 -1.03
CA ALA A 255 24.00 -4.76 -0.10
C ALA A 255 22.99 -3.61 -0.23
N THR A 256 22.51 -3.33 -1.45
CA THR A 256 21.46 -2.35 -1.68
C THR A 256 20.14 -2.74 -1.01
N LEU A 257 19.74 -4.01 -1.13
CA LEU A 257 18.55 -4.53 -0.45
C LEU A 257 18.68 -4.48 1.09
N SER A 258 19.85 -4.77 1.64
CA SER A 258 20.05 -4.71 3.10
C SER A 258 19.97 -3.28 3.63
N VAL A 259 20.53 -2.30 2.93
CA VAL A 259 20.41 -0.88 3.29
C VAL A 259 18.95 -0.42 3.24
N ARG A 260 18.19 -0.86 2.23
CA ARG A 260 16.75 -0.57 2.15
C ARG A 260 15.95 -1.18 3.30
N ALA A 261 16.33 -2.38 3.75
CA ALA A 261 15.68 -3.06 4.86
C ALA A 261 15.80 -2.28 6.19
N PHE A 262 16.85 -1.49 6.41
CA PHE A 262 16.94 -0.63 7.60
C PHE A 262 15.79 0.38 7.68
N GLY A 263 15.34 0.92 6.55
CA GLY A 263 14.18 1.82 6.51
C GLY A 263 12.91 1.18 7.06
N LEU A 264 12.77 -0.15 7.00
CA LEU A 264 11.62 -0.88 7.57
C LEU A 264 11.52 -0.72 9.10
N ILE A 265 12.62 -0.43 9.80
CA ILE A 265 12.58 -0.13 11.24
C ILE A 265 11.72 1.11 11.51
N GLY A 266 11.70 2.07 10.58
CA GLY A 266 10.82 3.25 10.64
C GLY A 266 9.33 2.88 10.73
N LEU A 267 8.94 1.72 10.20
CA LEU A 267 7.57 1.22 10.26
C LEU A 267 7.09 0.98 11.69
N LEU A 268 7.99 0.82 12.67
CA LEU A 268 7.63 0.65 14.08
C LEU A 268 6.95 1.89 14.68
N LEU A 269 7.20 3.10 14.14
CA LEU A 269 6.50 4.31 14.58
C LEU A 269 4.99 4.24 14.37
N THR A 270 4.55 3.39 13.45
CA THR A 270 3.15 3.09 13.21
C THR A 270 2.41 2.61 14.47
N ILE A 271 3.06 1.85 15.35
CA ILE A 271 2.47 1.34 16.60
C ILE A 271 2.04 2.50 17.50
N TYR A 272 2.79 3.62 17.44
CA TYR A 272 2.54 4.82 18.22
C TYR A 272 1.67 5.84 17.50
N SER A 273 1.38 5.66 16.20
CA SER A 273 0.61 6.61 15.39
C SER A 273 -0.73 6.99 16.02
N GLY A 274 -1.49 6.01 16.53
CA GLY A 274 -2.78 6.26 17.20
C GLY A 274 -2.64 7.04 18.51
N LYS A 275 -1.59 6.76 19.30
CA LYS A 275 -1.31 7.50 20.55
C LYS A 275 -0.90 8.94 20.24
N ILE A 276 -0.02 9.13 19.27
CA ILE A 276 0.41 10.45 18.80
C ILE A 276 -0.82 11.25 18.34
N ALA A 277 -1.60 10.69 17.42
CA ALA A 277 -2.80 11.35 16.90
C ALA A 277 -3.85 11.66 17.98
N SER A 278 -4.00 10.81 19.00
CA SER A 278 -4.90 11.12 20.12
C SER A 278 -4.42 12.29 20.99
N LYS A 279 -3.11 12.55 21.04
CA LYS A 279 -2.52 13.61 21.86
C LYS A 279 -2.43 14.94 21.14
N ILE A 280 -2.02 14.93 19.86
CA ILE A 280 -1.79 16.16 19.09
C ILE A 280 -2.83 16.39 17.99
N GLY A 281 -3.71 15.43 17.70
CA GLY A 281 -4.67 15.48 16.60
C GLY A 281 -4.13 14.90 15.28
N PHE A 282 -5.03 14.43 14.42
CA PHE A 282 -4.66 13.80 13.14
C PHE A 282 -3.95 14.76 12.17
N GLU A 283 -4.43 16.00 12.05
CA GLU A 283 -3.80 17.03 11.19
C GLU A 283 -2.37 17.35 11.64
N ASN A 284 -2.14 17.55 12.94
CA ASN A 284 -0.79 17.80 13.46
C ASN A 284 0.12 16.57 13.34
N THR A 285 -0.46 15.36 13.35
CA THR A 285 0.30 14.13 13.11
C THR A 285 0.79 14.05 11.67
N ILE A 286 0.00 14.53 10.69
CA ILE A 286 0.43 14.66 9.30
C ILE A 286 1.58 15.67 9.19
N ILE A 287 1.46 16.84 9.83
CA ILE A 287 2.54 17.86 9.87
C ILE A 287 3.82 17.25 10.44
N LEU A 288 3.74 16.58 11.59
CA LEU A 288 4.88 15.91 12.21
C LEU A 288 5.52 14.89 11.27
N GLY A 289 4.71 14.07 10.59
CA GLY A 289 5.22 13.08 9.66
C GLY A 289 5.89 13.72 8.42
N LEU A 290 5.37 14.84 7.91
CA LEU A 290 6.00 15.58 6.81
C LEU A 290 7.34 16.18 7.25
N LEU A 291 7.43 16.70 8.47
CA LEU A 291 8.69 17.19 9.05
C LEU A 291 9.71 16.06 9.24
N LEU A 292 9.28 14.88 9.71
CA LEU A 292 10.16 13.70 9.78
C LEU A 292 10.65 13.30 8.39
N LYS A 293 9.79 13.27 7.37
CA LYS A 293 10.23 12.99 5.99
C LYS A 293 11.28 13.99 5.51
N LEU A 294 11.07 15.28 5.75
CA LEU A 294 12.07 16.31 5.42
C LEU A 294 13.40 16.07 6.16
N ALA A 295 13.36 15.80 7.46
CA ALA A 295 14.57 15.50 8.25
C ALA A 295 15.31 14.25 7.75
N GLY A 296 14.56 13.21 7.35
CA GLY A 296 15.12 11.99 6.76
C GLY A 296 15.82 12.25 5.43
N LEU A 297 15.25 13.10 4.57
CA LEU A 297 15.89 13.52 3.31
C LEU A 297 17.18 14.32 3.57
N THR A 298 17.17 15.26 4.51
CA THR A 298 18.35 16.08 4.83
C THR A 298 19.48 15.25 5.44
N LEU A 299 19.17 14.19 6.19
CA LEU A 299 20.20 13.27 6.66
C LEU A 299 20.75 12.42 5.50
N SER A 300 19.88 12.01 4.58
CA SER A 300 20.27 11.20 3.42
C SER A 300 21.07 11.97 2.37
N SER A 301 21.12 13.31 2.43
CA SER A 301 22.02 14.10 1.57
C SER A 301 23.48 13.98 2.00
N ILE A 302 23.74 13.55 3.24
CA ILE A 302 25.08 13.16 3.68
C ILE A 302 25.31 11.76 3.12
N THR A 303 26.15 11.65 2.09
CA THR A 303 26.40 10.43 1.28
C THR A 303 27.18 9.33 2.01
N ASN A 304 26.96 9.21 3.31
CA ASN A 304 27.52 8.17 4.17
C ASN A 304 26.39 7.18 4.53
N ILE A 305 26.68 5.89 4.37
CA ILE A 305 25.71 4.80 4.53
C ILE A 305 25.01 4.79 5.90
N PHE A 306 25.70 5.22 6.95
CA PHE A 306 25.13 5.33 8.30
C PHE A 306 24.05 6.41 8.36
N PHE A 307 24.34 7.60 7.83
CA PHE A 307 23.39 8.72 7.78
C PHE A 307 22.22 8.44 6.84
N ILE A 308 22.48 7.75 5.72
CA ILE A 308 21.41 7.27 4.82
C ILE A 308 20.51 6.27 5.55
N GLY A 309 21.08 5.33 6.31
CA GLY A 309 20.30 4.37 7.10
C GLY A 309 19.38 5.06 8.11
N ILE A 310 19.92 6.00 8.91
CA ILE A 310 19.12 6.79 9.86
C ILE A 310 18.09 7.64 9.12
N GLY A 311 18.49 8.28 8.02
CA GLY A 311 17.61 9.08 7.18
C GLY A 311 16.42 8.27 6.65
N ALA A 312 16.67 7.04 6.19
CA ALA A 312 15.63 6.13 5.72
C ALA A 312 14.67 5.72 6.84
N ILE A 313 15.19 5.41 8.05
CA ILE A 313 14.36 5.11 9.22
C ILE A 313 13.43 6.26 9.55
N ILE A 314 13.95 7.49 9.61
CA ILE A 314 13.18 8.68 9.94
C ILE A 314 12.16 8.98 8.82
N PHE A 315 12.56 8.87 7.56
CA PHE A 315 11.71 9.11 6.41
C PHE A 315 10.52 8.14 6.34
N VAL A 316 10.79 6.83 6.47
CA VAL A 316 9.75 5.79 6.51
C VAL A 316 8.90 5.94 7.78
N GLY A 317 9.50 6.35 8.89
CA GLY A 317 8.81 6.70 10.13
C GLY A 317 7.79 7.84 9.96
N GLY A 318 8.11 8.86 9.16
CA GLY A 318 7.18 9.92 8.82
C GLY A 318 5.97 9.41 8.03
N ILE A 319 6.20 8.57 7.03
CA ILE A 319 5.12 7.94 6.23
C ILE A 319 4.20 7.09 7.12
N SER A 320 4.80 6.35 8.05
CA SER A 320 4.15 5.43 8.98
C SER A 320 3.10 6.09 9.87
N ILE A 321 3.27 7.37 10.21
CA ILE A 321 2.29 8.13 11.01
C ILE A 321 1.33 8.98 10.15
N ILE A 322 1.73 9.36 8.93
CA ILE A 322 0.89 10.09 7.98
C ILE A 322 -0.29 9.23 7.51
N ILE A 323 -0.02 8.00 7.05
CA ILE A 323 -1.02 7.16 6.39
C ILE A 323 -2.22 6.84 7.28
N PRO A 324 -2.06 6.39 8.54
CA PRO A 324 -3.19 6.18 9.43
C PRO A 324 -4.02 7.44 9.66
N SER A 325 -3.37 8.59 9.75
CA SER A 325 -4.01 9.89 9.96
C SER A 325 -4.82 10.34 8.73
N LEU A 326 -4.27 10.15 7.52
CA LEU A 326 -4.98 10.43 6.27
C LEU A 326 -6.23 9.56 6.12
N ILE A 327 -6.11 8.24 6.34
CA ILE A 327 -7.23 7.30 6.22
C ILE A 327 -8.34 7.65 7.22
N GLN A 328 -7.98 8.01 8.44
CA GLN A 328 -8.96 8.44 9.43
C GLN A 328 -9.68 9.72 8.98
N LEU A 329 -8.96 10.78 8.63
CA LEU A 329 -9.55 12.08 8.24
C LEU A 329 -10.39 11.97 6.96
N ILE A 330 -9.89 11.27 5.93
CA ILE A 330 -10.63 11.04 4.67
C ILE A 330 -11.88 10.18 4.94
N GLY A 331 -11.77 9.21 5.85
CA GLY A 331 -12.89 8.37 6.25
C GLY A 331 -13.97 9.14 7.02
N GLU A 332 -13.57 10.03 7.93
CA GLU A 332 -14.47 10.90 8.70
C GLU A 332 -15.17 11.90 7.81
N LYS A 333 -14.42 12.66 6.99
CA LYS A 333 -14.98 13.62 6.03
C LYS A 333 -15.84 12.94 4.97
N GLY A 334 -15.51 11.71 4.58
CA GLY A 334 -16.29 10.92 3.63
C GLY A 334 -17.71 10.60 4.09
N GLY A 335 -17.97 10.48 5.40
CA GLY A 335 -19.30 10.24 5.95
C GLY A 335 -20.04 9.08 5.24
N LYS A 336 -21.19 9.38 4.61
CA LYS A 336 -22.02 8.39 3.89
C LYS A 336 -21.41 7.84 2.59
N ILE A 337 -20.30 8.43 2.10
CA ILE A 337 -19.56 7.96 0.91
C ILE A 337 -18.16 7.45 1.26
N ARG A 338 -17.95 7.09 2.52
CA ARG A 338 -16.66 6.63 3.04
C ARG A 338 -16.01 5.56 2.18
N SER A 339 -16.76 4.55 1.73
CA SER A 339 -16.18 3.45 0.96
C SER A 339 -15.57 3.94 -0.34
N LEU A 340 -16.20 4.95 -0.97
CA LEU A 340 -15.68 5.60 -2.16
C LEU A 340 -14.47 6.50 -1.88
N THR A 341 -14.49 7.28 -0.79
CA THR A 341 -13.35 8.15 -0.44
C THR A 341 -12.11 7.37 -0.06
N ILE A 342 -12.26 6.26 0.66
CA ILE A 342 -11.16 5.36 1.01
C ILE A 342 -10.64 4.60 -0.22
N SER A 343 -11.51 4.15 -1.12
CA SER A 343 -11.09 3.59 -2.42
C SER A 343 -10.29 4.57 -3.26
N LEU A 344 -10.78 5.81 -3.37
CA LEU A 344 -10.11 6.86 -4.10
C LEU A 344 -8.77 7.23 -3.45
N TYR A 345 -8.70 7.25 -2.12
CA TYR A 345 -7.43 7.38 -1.38
C TYR A 345 -6.42 6.32 -1.83
N SER A 346 -6.79 5.03 -1.82
CA SER A 346 -5.87 3.95 -2.21
C SER A 346 -5.42 4.09 -3.67
N PHE A 347 -6.33 4.47 -4.57
CA PHE A 347 -5.99 4.74 -5.96
C PHE A 347 -5.01 5.91 -6.12
N ILE A 348 -5.29 7.05 -5.47
CA ILE A 348 -4.42 8.24 -5.53
C ILE A 348 -3.05 7.97 -4.90
N LEU A 349 -3.01 7.16 -3.84
CA LEU A 349 -1.76 6.72 -3.23
C LEU A 349 -0.92 5.93 -4.26
N LEU A 350 -1.53 4.97 -4.98
CA LEU A 350 -0.85 4.18 -6.01
C LEU A 350 -0.46 5.02 -7.25
N LEU A 351 -1.29 5.99 -7.64
CA LEU A 351 -0.92 6.96 -8.67
C LEU A 351 0.35 7.72 -8.25
N GLY A 352 0.41 8.19 -7.01
CA GLY A 352 1.62 8.82 -6.45
C GLY A 352 2.86 7.95 -6.63
N ALA A 353 2.79 6.66 -6.25
CA ALA A 353 3.88 5.71 -6.46
C ALA A 353 4.32 5.61 -7.94
N SER A 354 3.37 5.59 -8.87
CA SER A 354 3.65 5.46 -10.31
C SER A 354 4.40 6.68 -10.86
N PHE A 355 4.09 7.89 -10.37
CA PHE A 355 4.81 9.11 -10.75
C PHE A 355 6.14 9.28 -9.99
N GLY A 356 6.34 8.56 -8.88
CA GLY A 356 7.55 8.69 -8.05
C GLY A 356 8.83 8.31 -8.80
N SER A 357 8.78 7.29 -9.66
CA SER A 357 9.94 6.89 -10.46
C SER A 357 10.33 7.90 -11.53
N ALA A 358 9.46 8.85 -11.90
CA ALA A 358 9.83 9.90 -12.87
C ALA A 358 10.97 10.80 -12.37
N ILE A 359 11.18 10.88 -11.05
CA ILE A 359 12.31 11.61 -10.46
C ILE A 359 13.66 10.96 -10.82
N SER A 360 13.70 9.66 -11.15
CA SER A 360 14.93 9.01 -11.60
C SER A 360 15.42 9.50 -12.98
N LEU A 361 14.62 10.29 -13.70
CA LEU A 361 15.03 10.94 -14.96
C LEU A 361 16.13 11.99 -14.74
N PHE A 362 16.21 12.57 -13.54
CA PHE A 362 17.32 13.45 -13.20
C PHE A 362 18.58 12.61 -12.97
N SER A 363 19.70 12.97 -13.61
CA SER A 363 20.96 12.22 -13.49
C SER A 363 21.68 12.40 -12.16
N ASN A 364 21.39 13.48 -11.41
CA ASN A 364 22.10 13.84 -10.19
C ASN A 364 21.26 13.55 -8.93
N TYR A 365 21.81 12.74 -8.01
CA TYR A 365 21.22 12.41 -6.72
C TYR A 365 20.76 13.64 -5.91
N TYR A 366 21.57 14.70 -5.87
CA TYR A 366 21.23 15.91 -5.13
C TYR A 366 20.06 16.68 -5.76
N LEU A 367 19.94 16.69 -7.10
CA LEU A 367 18.79 17.28 -7.78
C LEU A 367 17.50 16.50 -7.49
N GLN A 368 17.60 15.17 -7.43
CA GLN A 368 16.48 14.32 -7.03
C GLN A 368 16.03 14.64 -5.60
N LEU A 369 16.95 14.69 -4.63
CA LEU A 369 16.62 15.07 -3.24
C LEU A 369 16.08 16.50 -3.12
N PHE A 370 16.59 17.43 -3.90
CA PHE A 370 16.11 18.81 -3.93
C PHE A 370 14.66 18.90 -4.43
N SER A 371 14.35 18.19 -5.53
CA SER A 371 12.98 18.12 -6.07
C SER A 371 11.98 17.53 -5.05
N LEU A 372 12.42 16.52 -4.29
CA LEU A 372 11.63 15.92 -3.21
C LEU A 372 11.41 16.87 -2.04
N THR A 373 12.44 17.64 -1.70
CA THR A 373 12.36 18.63 -0.63
C THR A 373 11.33 19.70 -0.98
N ILE A 374 11.33 20.21 -2.22
CA ILE A 374 10.32 21.17 -2.70
C ILE A 374 8.91 20.55 -2.60
N LEU A 375 8.73 19.33 -3.10
CA LEU A 375 7.42 18.66 -3.09
C LEU A 375 6.87 18.48 -1.65
N LEU A 376 7.73 18.10 -0.70
CA LEU A 376 7.34 17.93 0.70
C LEU A 376 7.08 19.27 1.39
N ILE A 377 7.84 20.32 1.08
CA ILE A 377 7.58 21.67 1.58
C ILE A 377 6.23 22.18 1.05
N CYS A 378 5.93 21.99 -0.25
CA CYS A 378 4.61 22.33 -0.80
C CYS A 378 3.48 21.59 -0.06
N SER A 379 3.67 20.29 0.20
CA SER A 379 2.70 19.49 0.96
C SER A 379 2.52 20.02 2.39
N LEU A 380 3.61 20.42 3.04
CA LEU A 380 3.61 21.01 4.38
C LEU A 380 2.89 22.36 4.41
N LEU A 381 3.17 23.24 3.45
CA LEU A 381 2.54 24.56 3.35
C LEU A 381 1.04 24.45 3.11
N VAL A 382 0.61 23.59 2.19
CA VAL A 382 -0.83 23.29 1.97
C VAL A 382 -1.46 22.79 3.27
N THR A 383 -0.71 22.01 4.08
CA THR A 383 -1.19 21.50 5.37
C THR A 383 -1.35 22.60 6.44
N ILE A 384 -0.50 23.62 6.42
CA ILE A 384 -0.50 24.68 7.44
C ILE A 384 -1.49 25.80 7.08
N LEU A 385 -1.56 26.21 5.81
CA LEU A 385 -2.34 27.37 5.38
C LEU A 385 -3.85 27.16 5.59
N GLU A 386 -4.39 26.01 5.15
CA GLU A 386 -5.82 25.69 5.31
C GLU A 386 -6.19 25.26 6.75
N LYS A 387 -5.25 25.18 7.70
CA LYS A 387 -5.59 24.99 9.13
C LYS A 387 -6.03 26.30 9.79
N LYS A 388 -5.69 27.45 9.18
CA LYS A 388 -6.01 28.78 9.69
C LYS A 388 -7.37 29.31 9.20
N GLU A 389 -7.94 28.67 8.19
CA GLU A 389 -9.33 28.85 7.75
C GLU A 389 -10.24 27.89 8.53
#